data_AF-A0A3B8JG31-F1
#
_entry.id   AF-A0A3B8JG31-F1
#
_cell.length_a   1.000
_cell.length_b   1.000
_cell.length_c   1.000
_cell.angle_alpha   90.00
_cell.angle_beta   90.00
_cell.angle_gamma   90.00
#
_symmetry.space_group_name_H-M   'P 1'
#
loop_
_entity.id
_entity.type
_entity.pdbx_description
1 polymer ?
#
loop_
_entity_poly.entity_id
_entity_poly.type
_entity_poly.pdbx_seq_one_letter_code
_entity_poly.pdbx_strand_id
1 'polypeptide(L)'
;MNKQPAESEPEGSLHLCCDRLLLKTIERIARKQTRGTRVSWEDAKQVAYEKVLQATQAGKFRTGGAEEFYHWAATVAKFAIIDLLRHEQQFYCQSLDQNIPGTDVPLSETIADEFSLLDAFERADLVLKAIDAIALLNRRYPDRAYLKLWQAKIQGKSQAQLAAELGVTQGAISKRWKELCHNIAEMLGLLQIDAVKQQLKQIHQQKALQSRSQAKW
;
A
#
# COMPACT_ATOMS: atom_id res chain seq x y z
N MET A 1 -36.76 -30.05 -36.04
CA MET A 1 -36.25 -30.25 -34.65
C MET A 1 -35.54 -28.98 -34.23
N ASN A 2 -36.19 -28.12 -33.46
CA ASN A 2 -35.56 -26.98 -32.80
C ASN A 2 -36.13 -26.95 -31.38
N LYS A 3 -35.34 -27.38 -30.40
CA LYS A 3 -35.66 -27.25 -28.97
C LYS A 3 -35.32 -25.82 -28.57
N GLN A 4 -36.33 -25.05 -28.19
CA GLN A 4 -36.15 -23.81 -27.45
C GLN A 4 -35.55 -24.12 -26.07
N PRO A 5 -34.59 -23.33 -25.56
CA PRO A 5 -34.19 -23.40 -24.17
C PRO A 5 -35.22 -22.65 -23.31
N ALA A 6 -35.67 -23.31 -22.25
CA ALA A 6 -36.53 -22.70 -21.24
C ALA A 6 -35.69 -21.71 -20.42
N GLU A 7 -35.96 -20.42 -20.61
CA GLU A 7 -35.59 -19.37 -19.66
C GLU A 7 -36.53 -19.50 -18.47
N SER A 8 -36.09 -20.20 -17.43
CA SER A 8 -36.76 -20.20 -16.13
C SER A 8 -36.46 -18.88 -15.42
N GLU A 9 -37.51 -18.09 -15.20
CA GLU A 9 -37.49 -16.76 -14.61
C GLU A 9 -36.81 -16.72 -13.22
N PRO A 10 -35.92 -15.73 -12.96
CA PRO A 10 -35.34 -15.50 -11.64
C PRO A 10 -36.30 -14.80 -10.64
N GLU A 11 -37.53 -14.49 -11.03
CA GLU A 11 -38.44 -13.63 -10.26
C GLU A 11 -38.96 -14.28 -8.97
N GLY A 12 -39.12 -15.61 -8.94
CA GLY A 12 -39.67 -16.32 -7.78
C GLY A 12 -38.77 -16.29 -6.53
N SER A 13 -37.44 -16.20 -6.71
CA SER A 13 -36.48 -16.24 -5.58
C SER A 13 -36.28 -14.88 -4.91
N LEU A 14 -36.54 -13.77 -5.60
CA LEU A 14 -36.40 -12.43 -5.04
C LEU A 14 -37.46 -12.14 -3.97
N HIS A 15 -38.68 -12.66 -4.14
CA HIS A 15 -39.74 -12.52 -3.14
C HIS A 15 -39.36 -13.19 -1.80
N LEU A 16 -38.64 -14.32 -1.87
CA LEU A 16 -38.18 -15.05 -0.68
C LEU A 16 -37.07 -14.31 0.08
N CYS A 17 -36.34 -13.39 -0.56
CA CYS A 17 -35.35 -12.55 0.12
C CYS A 17 -35.99 -11.64 1.17
N CYS A 18 -37.23 -11.20 0.96
CA CYS A 18 -37.95 -10.32 1.88
C CYS A 18 -38.81 -11.08 2.90
N ASP A 19 -38.73 -12.42 2.91
CA ASP A 19 -39.53 -13.22 3.81
C ASP A 19 -39.13 -13.03 5.28
N ARG A 20 -40.14 -12.83 6.12
CA ARG A 20 -40.00 -12.69 7.57
C ARG A 20 -39.28 -13.87 8.21
N LEU A 21 -39.44 -15.10 7.69
CA LEU A 21 -38.75 -16.28 8.20
C LEU A 21 -37.24 -16.22 7.96
N LEU A 22 -36.83 -15.78 6.77
CA LEU A 22 -35.42 -15.59 6.44
C LEU A 22 -34.82 -14.47 7.29
N LEU A 23 -35.49 -13.33 7.40
CA LEU A 23 -35.02 -12.19 8.20
C LEU A 23 -34.79 -12.56 9.67
N LYS A 24 -35.71 -13.32 10.28
CA LYS A 24 -35.55 -13.84 11.65
C LYS A 24 -34.38 -14.81 11.77
N THR A 25 -34.14 -15.63 10.74
CA THR A 25 -33.04 -16.58 10.71
C THR A 25 -31.69 -15.87 10.62
N ILE A 26 -31.56 -14.90 9.72
CA ILE A 26 -30.36 -14.06 9.59
C ILE A 26 -30.08 -13.32 10.89
N GLU A 27 -31.11 -12.74 11.52
CA GLU A 27 -30.95 -12.05 12.81
C GLU A 27 -30.42 -12.97 13.91
N ARG A 28 -30.95 -14.20 14.00
CA ARG A 28 -30.47 -15.20 14.97
C ARG A 28 -29.00 -15.55 14.71
N ILE A 29 -28.61 -15.69 13.44
CA ILE A 29 -27.22 -15.96 13.06
C ILE A 29 -26.33 -14.78 13.44
N ALA A 30 -26.71 -13.55 13.10
CA ALA A 30 -25.96 -12.34 13.42
C ALA A 30 -25.70 -12.23 14.92
N ARG A 31 -26.75 -12.30 15.76
CA ARG A 31 -26.62 -12.25 17.22
C ARG A 31 -25.72 -13.35 17.79
N LYS A 32 -25.75 -14.55 17.19
CA LYS A 32 -24.90 -15.67 17.64
C LYS A 32 -23.43 -15.43 17.29
N GLN A 33 -23.15 -14.95 16.09
CA GLN A 33 -21.78 -14.82 15.57
C GLN A 33 -21.07 -13.57 16.08
N THR A 34 -21.79 -12.46 16.30
CA THR A 34 -21.18 -11.22 16.80
C THR A 34 -21.04 -11.17 18.31
N ARG A 35 -21.53 -12.17 19.05
CA ARG A 35 -21.44 -12.21 20.51
C ARG A 35 -19.98 -12.17 20.97
N GLY A 36 -19.64 -11.17 21.79
CA GLY A 36 -18.27 -10.98 22.30
C GLY A 36 -17.31 -10.37 21.28
N THR A 37 -17.82 -9.91 20.13
CA THR A 37 -17.06 -9.15 19.13
C THR A 37 -17.40 -7.66 19.25
N ARG A 38 -16.61 -6.80 18.60
CA ARG A 38 -16.88 -5.34 18.53
C ARG A 38 -17.92 -4.97 17.47
N VAL A 39 -18.28 -5.92 16.60
CA VAL A 39 -19.21 -5.69 15.50
C VAL A 39 -20.64 -5.76 16.04
N SER A 40 -21.44 -4.73 15.73
CA SER A 40 -22.86 -4.72 16.05
C SER A 40 -23.59 -5.85 15.32
N TRP A 41 -24.56 -6.50 15.98
CA TRP A 41 -25.34 -7.55 15.34
C TRP A 41 -26.28 -6.98 14.27
N GLU A 42 -26.66 -5.71 14.38
CA GLU A 42 -27.44 -4.96 13.39
C GLU A 42 -26.64 -4.80 12.08
N ASP A 43 -25.37 -4.39 12.17
CA ASP A 43 -24.47 -4.24 11.02
C ASP A 43 -24.23 -5.60 10.35
N ALA A 44 -23.92 -6.62 11.15
CA ALA A 44 -23.72 -7.98 10.66
C ALA A 44 -24.98 -8.54 9.96
N LYS A 45 -26.18 -8.23 10.48
CA LYS A 45 -27.46 -8.59 9.86
C LYS A 45 -27.64 -7.88 8.52
N GLN A 46 -27.32 -6.59 8.43
CA GLN A 46 -27.44 -5.82 7.19
C GLN A 46 -26.49 -6.35 6.11
N VAL A 47 -25.23 -6.59 6.45
CA VAL A 47 -24.22 -7.18 5.54
C VAL A 47 -24.67 -8.57 5.05
N ALA A 48 -25.18 -9.41 5.95
CA ALA A 48 -25.70 -10.72 5.59
C ALA A 48 -26.89 -10.63 4.62
N TYR A 49 -27.84 -9.73 4.89
CA TYR A 49 -29.01 -9.51 4.04
C TYR A 49 -28.60 -9.06 2.64
N GLU A 50 -27.75 -8.03 2.56
CA GLU A 50 -27.23 -7.52 1.30
C GLU A 50 -26.53 -8.63 0.51
N LYS A 51 -25.71 -9.45 1.17
CA LYS A 51 -24.97 -10.53 0.49
C LYS A 51 -25.89 -11.62 -0.07
N VAL A 52 -26.93 -11.99 0.67
CA VAL A 52 -27.95 -12.93 0.20
C VAL A 52 -28.67 -12.35 -1.02
N LEU A 53 -29.08 -11.08 -0.96
CA LEU A 53 -29.76 -10.41 -2.08
C LEU A 53 -28.87 -10.36 -3.32
N GLN A 54 -27.62 -9.92 -3.19
CA GLN A 54 -26.65 -9.89 -4.29
C GLN A 54 -26.42 -11.28 -4.89
N ALA A 55 -26.28 -12.30 -4.05
CA ALA A 55 -26.08 -13.68 -4.52
C ALA A 55 -27.31 -14.23 -5.25
N THR A 56 -28.52 -13.89 -4.79
CA THR A 56 -29.78 -14.24 -5.47
C THR A 56 -29.88 -13.53 -6.82
N GLN A 57 -29.63 -12.22 -6.87
CA GLN A 57 -29.62 -11.43 -8.12
C GLN A 57 -28.58 -11.95 -9.13
N ALA A 58 -27.44 -12.43 -8.64
CA ALA A 58 -26.40 -13.05 -9.47
C ALA A 58 -26.72 -14.49 -9.91
N GLY A 59 -27.92 -15.01 -9.63
CA GLY A 59 -28.35 -16.36 -10.01
C GLY A 59 -27.51 -17.47 -9.38
N LYS A 60 -26.99 -17.25 -8.16
CA LYS A 60 -26.17 -18.24 -7.43
C LYS A 60 -27.03 -19.38 -6.86
N PHE A 61 -28.29 -19.11 -6.56
CA PHE A 61 -29.29 -20.14 -6.28
C PHE A 61 -30.01 -20.49 -7.60
N ARG A 62 -29.93 -21.75 -8.03
CA ARG A 62 -30.41 -22.17 -9.36
C ARG A 62 -31.54 -23.20 -9.33
N THR A 63 -31.62 -24.00 -8.27
CA THR A 63 -32.53 -25.14 -8.18
C THR A 63 -32.95 -25.36 -6.73
N GLY A 64 -34.25 -25.56 -6.51
CA GLY A 64 -34.84 -25.85 -5.21
C GLY A 64 -36.11 -25.04 -4.96
N GLY A 65 -36.87 -25.44 -3.96
CA GLY A 65 -38.03 -24.70 -3.46
C GLY A 65 -37.64 -23.68 -2.39
N ALA A 66 -38.65 -23.19 -1.67
CA ALA A 66 -38.46 -22.20 -0.62
C ALA A 66 -37.61 -22.71 0.55
N GLU A 67 -37.72 -23.99 0.92
CA GLU A 67 -36.94 -24.56 2.03
C GLU A 67 -35.44 -24.66 1.70
N GLU A 68 -35.10 -25.11 0.49
CA GLU A 68 -33.72 -25.16 0.01
C GLU A 68 -33.14 -23.76 -0.11
N PHE A 69 -33.96 -22.79 -0.54
CA PHE A 69 -33.57 -21.39 -0.58
C PHE A 69 -33.24 -20.87 0.82
N TYR A 70 -34.07 -21.12 1.84
CA TYR A 70 -33.77 -20.65 3.20
C TYR A 70 -32.50 -21.27 3.77
N HIS A 71 -32.25 -22.56 3.53
CA HIS A 71 -31.01 -23.23 3.97
C HIS A 71 -29.77 -22.65 3.28
N TRP A 72 -29.88 -22.45 1.96
CA TRP A 72 -28.82 -21.83 1.18
C TRP A 72 -28.56 -20.39 1.64
N ALA A 73 -29.60 -19.57 1.79
CA ALA A 73 -29.50 -18.17 2.21
C ALA A 73 -28.94 -18.05 3.63
N ALA A 74 -29.34 -18.93 4.56
CA ALA A 74 -28.76 -18.99 5.90
C ALA A 74 -27.25 -19.31 5.87
N THR A 75 -26.81 -20.14 4.92
CA THR A 75 -25.40 -20.48 4.73
C THR A 75 -24.62 -19.28 4.20
N VAL A 76 -25.14 -18.60 3.16
CA VAL A 76 -24.55 -17.36 2.60
C VAL A 76 -24.45 -16.28 3.68
N ALA A 77 -25.54 -16.04 4.42
CA ALA A 77 -25.58 -15.07 5.52
C ALA A 77 -24.52 -15.37 6.58
N LYS A 78 -24.40 -16.63 7.01
CA LYS A 78 -23.39 -17.05 8.00
C LYS A 78 -21.97 -16.77 7.53
N PHE A 79 -21.64 -17.10 6.28
CA PHE A 79 -20.31 -16.84 5.74
C PHE A 79 -20.03 -15.34 5.56
N ALA A 80 -21.00 -14.55 5.10
CA ALA A 80 -20.88 -13.11 5.01
C ALA A 80 -20.53 -12.46 6.36
N ILE A 81 -21.18 -12.92 7.45
CA ILE A 81 -20.90 -12.42 8.80
C ILE A 81 -19.50 -12.85 9.26
N ILE A 82 -19.08 -14.09 8.99
CA ILE A 82 -17.73 -14.55 9.34
C ILE A 82 -16.67 -13.72 8.60
N ASP A 83 -16.89 -13.43 7.32
CA ASP A 83 -15.95 -12.64 6.53
C ASP A 83 -15.89 -11.17 6.99
N LEU A 84 -17.03 -10.58 7.38
CA LEU A 84 -17.06 -9.28 8.06
C LEU A 84 -16.22 -9.30 9.35
N LEU A 85 -16.43 -10.31 10.21
CA LEU A 85 -15.68 -10.43 11.46
C LEU A 85 -14.18 -10.60 11.22
N ARG A 86 -13.78 -11.34 10.19
CA ARG A 86 -12.37 -11.50 9.80
C ARG A 86 -11.76 -10.18 9.32
N HIS A 87 -12.50 -9.44 8.50
CA HIS A 87 -12.10 -8.12 8.04
C HIS A 87 -11.85 -7.19 9.24
N GLU A 88 -12.83 -7.08 10.14
CA GLU A 88 -12.72 -6.24 11.35
C GLU A 88 -11.58 -6.65 12.29
N GLN A 89 -11.30 -7.95 12.40
CA GLN A 89 -10.12 -8.43 13.16
C GLN A 89 -8.80 -8.02 12.51
N GLN A 90 -8.73 -8.00 11.18
CA GLN A 90 -7.54 -7.59 10.45
C GLN A 90 -7.25 -6.09 10.63
N PHE A 91 -8.29 -5.27 10.78
CA PHE A 91 -8.17 -3.83 11.02
C PHE A 91 -8.23 -3.48 12.51
N TYR A 92 -7.76 -4.37 13.38
CA TYR A 92 -7.57 -4.01 14.79
C TYR A 92 -6.51 -2.92 14.89
N CYS A 93 -6.97 -1.67 14.92
CA CYS A 93 -6.19 -0.52 15.27
C CYS A 93 -6.46 -0.20 16.75
N GLN A 94 -5.39 -0.01 17.51
CA GLN A 94 -5.50 0.52 18.85
C GLN A 94 -5.93 1.99 18.77
N SER A 95 -6.89 2.40 19.60
CA SER A 95 -7.28 3.81 19.64
C SER A 95 -6.12 4.63 20.17
N LEU A 96 -5.82 5.74 19.49
CA LEU A 96 -4.80 6.69 19.94
C LEU A 96 -5.22 7.46 21.19
N ASP A 97 -6.52 7.54 21.46
CA ASP A 97 -7.09 8.14 22.66
C ASP A 97 -7.04 7.20 23.87
N GLN A 98 -6.60 5.95 23.69
CA GLN A 98 -6.49 5.01 24.79
C GLN A 98 -5.32 5.41 25.70
N ASN A 99 -5.60 5.60 26.99
CA ASN A 99 -4.56 5.83 27.98
C ASN A 99 -3.62 4.62 28.09
N ILE A 100 -2.33 4.91 28.26
CA ILE A 100 -1.33 3.87 28.52
C ILE A 100 -1.58 3.28 29.92
N PRO A 101 -1.51 1.95 30.09
CA PRO A 101 -1.70 1.34 31.40
C PRO A 101 -0.78 1.94 32.47
N GLY A 102 -1.37 2.47 33.54
CA GLY A 102 -0.63 3.09 34.65
C GLY A 102 -0.31 4.57 34.47
N THR A 103 -0.79 5.22 33.40
CA THR A 103 -0.68 6.68 33.22
C THR A 103 -2.02 7.27 32.77
N ASP A 104 -2.15 8.59 32.92
CA ASP A 104 -3.28 9.37 32.38
C ASP A 104 -2.99 9.95 30.98
N VAL A 105 -1.92 9.47 30.34
CA VAL A 105 -1.44 9.99 29.04
C VAL A 105 -2.01 9.12 27.91
N PRO A 106 -2.66 9.72 26.89
CA PRO A 106 -3.16 8.99 25.74
C PRO A 106 -2.01 8.47 24.87
N LEU A 107 -2.23 7.35 24.16
CA LEU A 107 -1.23 6.74 23.30
C LEU A 107 -0.69 7.72 22.24
N SER A 108 -1.56 8.59 21.69
CA SER A 108 -1.19 9.64 20.72
C SER A 108 -0.03 10.52 21.20
N GLU A 109 -0.01 10.90 22.49
CA GLU A 109 1.01 11.79 23.05
C GLU A 109 2.38 11.12 23.21
N THR A 110 2.44 9.79 23.09
CA THR A 110 3.69 9.03 23.22
C THR A 110 4.30 8.61 21.90
N ILE A 111 3.58 8.78 20.80
CA ILE A 111 4.09 8.50 19.46
C ILE A 111 4.93 9.70 19.03
N ALA A 112 6.24 9.52 18.94
CA ALA A 112 7.13 10.55 18.43
C ALA A 112 6.86 10.79 16.94
N ASP A 113 6.91 12.05 16.53
CA ASP A 113 6.91 12.40 15.11
C ASP A 113 8.20 11.89 14.45
N GLU A 114 8.09 11.19 13.32
CA GLU A 114 9.23 10.78 12.51
C GLU A 114 9.85 11.96 11.74
N PHE A 115 9.20 13.12 11.73
CA PHE A 115 9.69 14.32 11.08
C PHE A 115 10.92 14.90 11.79
N SER A 116 12.06 14.87 11.11
CA SER A 116 13.29 15.56 11.50
C SER A 116 13.46 16.84 10.70
N LEU A 117 13.40 18.00 11.38
CA LEU A 117 13.66 19.31 10.77
C LEU A 117 15.09 19.40 10.23
N LEU A 118 16.05 18.77 10.92
CA LEU A 118 17.44 18.70 10.49
C LEU A 118 17.56 17.94 9.16
N ASP A 119 16.92 16.77 9.06
CA ASP A 119 16.92 15.97 7.83
C ASP A 119 16.26 16.73 6.69
N ALA A 120 15.16 17.44 6.98
CA ALA A 120 14.48 18.27 5.98
C ALA A 120 15.37 19.40 5.47
N PHE A 121 16.10 20.07 6.37
CA PHE A 121 17.06 21.11 6.03
C PHE A 121 18.23 20.58 5.21
N GLU A 122 18.86 19.47 5.63
CA GLU A 122 19.96 18.84 4.91
C GLU A 122 19.54 18.38 3.51
N ARG A 123 18.34 17.81 3.38
CA ARG A 123 17.77 17.47 2.07
C ARG A 123 17.57 18.70 1.20
N ALA A 124 17.04 19.79 1.74
CA ALA A 124 16.84 21.02 0.98
C ALA A 124 18.17 21.62 0.50
N ASP A 125 19.18 21.67 1.37
CA ASP A 125 20.54 22.12 1.02
C ASP A 125 21.17 21.24 -0.07
N LEU A 126 21.05 19.92 0.06
CA LEU A 126 21.54 18.98 -0.95
C LEU A 126 20.86 19.18 -2.31
N VAL A 127 19.54 19.43 -2.32
CA VAL A 127 18.78 19.72 -3.54
C VAL A 127 19.26 21.00 -4.20
N LEU A 128 19.46 22.08 -3.43
CA LEU A 128 19.99 23.35 -3.95
C LEU A 128 21.37 23.16 -4.57
N LYS A 129 22.27 22.46 -3.88
CA LYS A 129 23.61 22.14 -4.38
C LYS A 129 23.56 21.28 -5.66
N ALA A 130 22.62 20.34 -5.75
CA ALA A 130 22.43 19.54 -6.96
C ALA A 130 21.93 20.39 -8.14
N ILE A 131 21.02 21.34 -7.91
CA ILE A 131 20.55 22.29 -8.93
C ILE A 131 21.72 23.15 -9.44
N ASP A 132 22.54 23.69 -8.53
CA ASP A 132 23.72 24.47 -8.89
C ASP A 132 24.73 23.64 -9.68
N ALA A 133 24.95 22.38 -9.29
CA ALA A 133 25.80 21.45 -10.01
C ALA A 133 25.29 21.17 -11.43
N ILE A 134 23.98 20.95 -11.60
CA ILE A 134 23.37 20.78 -12.92
C ILE A 134 23.57 22.03 -13.79
N ALA A 135 23.37 23.22 -13.22
CA ALA A 135 23.56 24.48 -13.94
C ALA A 135 25.02 24.66 -14.39
N LEU A 136 25.99 24.35 -13.53
CA LEU A 136 27.41 24.41 -13.86
C LEU A 136 27.78 23.39 -14.94
N LEU A 137 27.33 22.14 -14.81
CA LEU A 137 27.58 21.08 -15.79
C LEU A 137 26.98 21.43 -17.15
N ASN A 138 25.79 22.04 -17.18
CA ASN A 138 25.17 22.48 -18.42
C ASN A 138 25.96 23.62 -19.10
N ARG A 139 26.61 24.50 -18.33
CA ARG A 139 27.52 25.53 -18.88
C ARG A 139 28.81 24.92 -19.43
N ARG A 140 29.35 23.91 -18.74
CA ARG A 140 30.59 23.21 -19.13
C ARG A 140 30.41 22.31 -20.35
N TYR A 141 29.24 21.71 -20.49
CA TYR A 141 28.90 20.76 -21.57
C TYR A 141 27.58 21.17 -22.26
N PRO A 142 27.60 22.25 -23.06
CA PRO A 142 26.38 22.82 -23.66
C PRO A 142 25.69 21.88 -24.65
N ASP A 143 26.43 20.99 -25.31
CA ASP A 143 25.96 19.96 -26.25
C ASP A 143 25.16 18.83 -25.59
N ARG A 144 25.35 18.64 -24.27
CA ARG A 144 24.71 17.56 -23.50
C ARG A 144 23.29 17.90 -23.09
N ALA A 145 22.94 19.18 -23.01
CA ALA A 145 21.62 19.69 -22.63
C ALA A 145 21.12 19.16 -21.27
N TYR A 146 22.02 19.06 -20.27
CA TYR A 146 21.72 18.49 -18.96
C TYR A 146 20.55 19.15 -18.23
N LEU A 147 20.39 20.47 -18.36
CA LEU A 147 19.26 21.18 -17.76
C LEU A 147 17.92 20.71 -18.34
N LYS A 148 17.85 20.55 -19.67
CA LYS A 148 16.66 20.02 -20.36
C LYS A 148 16.40 18.56 -19.98
N LEU A 149 17.46 17.76 -19.82
CA LEU A 149 17.35 16.37 -19.37
C LEU A 149 16.72 16.27 -17.98
N TRP A 150 17.17 17.10 -17.03
CA TRP A 150 16.65 17.13 -15.67
C TRP A 150 15.20 17.64 -15.61
N GLN A 151 14.89 18.75 -16.30
CA GLN A 151 13.53 19.31 -16.35
C GLN A 151 12.52 18.31 -16.94
N ALA A 152 12.89 17.64 -18.04
CA ALA A 152 12.05 16.63 -18.68
C ALA A 152 11.75 15.45 -17.73
N LYS A 153 12.73 15.06 -16.89
CA LYS A 153 12.54 14.01 -15.89
C LYS A 153 11.54 14.42 -14.80
N ILE A 154 11.63 15.66 -14.31
CA ILE A 154 10.69 16.20 -13.31
C ILE A 154 9.27 16.30 -13.88
N GLN A 155 9.15 16.67 -15.15
CA GLN A 155 7.87 16.75 -15.86
C GLN A 155 7.29 15.37 -16.25
N GLY A 156 7.97 14.27 -15.90
CA GLY A 156 7.50 12.92 -16.21
C GLY A 156 7.60 12.53 -17.69
N LYS A 157 8.37 13.25 -18.52
CA LYS A 157 8.55 12.91 -19.93
C LYS A 157 9.29 11.59 -20.09
N SER A 158 8.90 10.81 -21.10
CA SER A 158 9.59 9.56 -21.44
C SER A 158 10.91 9.83 -22.16
N GLN A 159 11.84 8.88 -22.09
CA GLN A 159 13.12 9.00 -22.80
C GLN A 159 12.94 9.09 -24.31
N ALA A 160 11.90 8.46 -24.87
CA ALA A 160 11.59 8.49 -26.30
C ALA A 160 11.12 9.90 -26.74
N GLN A 161 10.27 10.55 -25.95
CA GLN A 161 9.84 11.93 -26.20
C GLN A 161 11.03 12.89 -26.15
N LEU A 162 11.88 12.74 -25.13
CA LEU A 162 13.06 13.59 -24.96
C LEU A 162 14.13 13.36 -26.04
N ALA A 163 14.28 12.11 -26.48
CA ALA A 163 15.13 11.75 -27.62
C ALA A 163 14.68 12.44 -28.91
N ALA A 164 13.37 12.41 -29.19
CA ALA A 164 12.78 13.10 -30.34
C ALA A 164 12.96 14.62 -30.26
N GLU A 165 12.72 15.23 -29.09
CA GLU A 165 12.88 16.67 -28.86
C GLU A 165 14.34 17.15 -29.04
N LEU A 166 15.30 16.32 -28.63
CA LEU A 166 16.73 16.66 -28.70
C LEU A 166 17.41 16.16 -29.98
N GLY A 167 16.70 15.49 -30.88
CA GLY A 167 17.26 14.95 -32.12
C GLY A 167 18.33 13.88 -31.90
N VAL A 168 18.24 13.11 -30.80
CA VAL A 168 19.21 12.06 -30.44
C VAL A 168 18.51 10.74 -30.18
N THR A 169 19.28 9.65 -30.07
CA THR A 169 18.70 8.33 -29.76
C THR A 169 18.34 8.20 -28.28
N GLN A 170 17.35 7.34 -27.97
CA GLN A 170 17.00 7.00 -26.59
C GLN A 170 18.21 6.47 -25.78
N GLY A 171 19.07 5.69 -26.43
CA GLY A 171 20.31 5.20 -25.82
C GLY A 171 21.26 6.33 -25.43
N ALA A 172 21.35 7.40 -26.24
CA ALA A 172 22.13 8.59 -25.91
C ALA A 172 21.55 9.33 -24.69
N ILE A 173 20.21 9.44 -24.59
CA ILE A 173 19.55 10.02 -23.41
C ILE A 173 19.88 9.24 -22.13
N SER A 174 19.79 7.90 -22.18
CA SER A 174 20.12 7.04 -21.04
C SER A 174 21.60 7.19 -20.61
N LYS A 175 22.53 7.24 -21.55
CA LYS A 175 23.96 7.48 -21.27
C LYS A 175 24.20 8.84 -20.62
N ARG A 176 23.63 9.92 -21.21
CA ARG A 176 23.75 11.29 -20.68
C ARG A 176 23.13 11.41 -19.29
N TRP A 177 22.05 10.69 -19.01
CA TRP A 177 21.44 10.68 -17.67
C TRP A 177 22.37 10.06 -16.62
N LYS A 178 22.97 8.91 -16.94
CA LYS A 178 23.95 8.26 -16.04
C LYS A 178 25.17 9.14 -15.80
N GLU A 179 25.68 9.77 -16.87
CA GLU A 179 26.78 10.72 -16.82
C GLU A 179 26.45 11.93 -15.93
N LEU A 180 25.25 12.51 -16.09
CA LEU A 180 24.78 13.62 -15.27
C LEU A 180 24.75 13.23 -13.78
N CYS A 181 24.14 12.08 -13.44
CA CYS A 181 24.11 11.61 -12.06
C CYS A 181 25.51 11.38 -11.48
N HIS A 182 26.42 10.79 -12.27
CA HIS A 182 27.80 10.55 -11.85
C HIS A 182 28.53 11.86 -11.56
N ASN A 183 28.48 12.82 -12.49
CA ASN A 183 29.15 14.11 -12.33
C ASN A 183 28.58 14.93 -11.17
N ILE A 184 27.26 14.90 -10.94
CA ILE A 184 26.65 15.52 -9.76
C ILE A 184 27.17 14.85 -8.49
N ALA A 185 27.18 13.52 -8.43
CA ALA A 185 27.68 12.80 -7.26
C ALA A 185 29.16 13.09 -6.99
N GLU A 186 29.98 13.23 -8.03
CA GLU A 186 31.37 13.65 -7.93
C GLU A 186 31.51 15.07 -7.39
N MET A 187 30.78 16.03 -7.97
CA MET A 187 30.81 17.44 -7.54
C MET A 187 30.34 17.64 -6.10
N LEU A 188 29.40 16.80 -5.64
CA LEU A 188 28.89 16.83 -4.27
C LEU A 188 29.74 16.00 -3.30
N GLY A 189 30.84 15.38 -3.76
CA GLY A 189 31.71 14.55 -2.93
C GLY A 189 31.08 13.23 -2.47
N LEU A 190 29.93 12.85 -3.03
CA LEU A 190 29.15 11.68 -2.61
C LEU A 190 29.84 10.36 -2.99
N LEU A 191 30.65 10.37 -4.05
CA LEU A 191 31.42 9.19 -4.49
C LEU A 191 32.53 8.79 -3.50
N GLN A 192 32.95 9.69 -2.61
CA GLN A 192 33.97 9.41 -1.60
C GLN A 192 33.37 8.82 -0.30
N ILE A 193 32.06 8.97 -0.08
CA ILE A 193 31.40 8.53 1.16
C ILE A 193 31.44 7.01 1.32
N ASP A 194 31.30 6.25 0.23
CA ASP A 194 31.40 4.79 0.27
C ASP A 194 32.84 4.32 0.54
N ALA A 195 33.83 5.01 -0.02
CA ALA A 195 35.25 4.76 0.26
C ALA A 195 35.60 5.07 1.73
N VAL A 196 35.08 6.18 2.28
CA VAL A 196 35.26 6.57 3.69
C VAL A 196 34.55 5.58 4.64
N LYS A 197 33.34 5.11 4.31
CA LYS A 197 32.64 4.06 5.08
C LYS A 197 33.39 2.73 5.07
N GLN A 198 34.00 2.35 3.94
CA GLN A 198 34.82 1.14 3.85
C GLN A 198 36.13 1.28 4.65
N GLN A 199 36.79 2.43 4.58
CA GLN A 199 37.99 2.72 5.39
C GLN A 199 37.68 2.71 6.89
N LEU A 200 36.55 3.29 7.32
CA LEU A 200 36.12 3.25 8.72
C LEU A 200 35.86 1.82 9.18
N LYS A 201 35.21 0.97 8.38
CA LYS A 201 35.02 -0.46 8.70
C LYS A 201 36.36 -1.20 8.85
N GLN A 202 37.33 -0.92 7.98
CA GLN A 202 38.68 -1.51 8.06
C GLN A 202 39.45 -1.06 9.31
N ILE A 203 39.37 0.23 9.67
CA ILE A 203 40.00 0.78 10.89
C ILE A 203 39.40 0.13 12.14
N HIS A 204 38.08 -0.05 12.19
CA HIS A 204 37.41 -0.73 13.31
C HIS A 204 37.82 -2.22 13.42
N GLN A 205 37.96 -2.92 12.29
CA GLN A 205 38.42 -4.32 12.28
C GLN A 205 39.89 -4.45 12.72
N GLN A 206 40.78 -3.53 12.32
CA GLN A 206 42.17 -3.51 12.76
C GLN A 206 42.31 -3.22 14.26
N LYS A 207 41.52 -2.28 14.81
CA LYS A 207 41.49 -2.02 16.26
C LYS A 207 41.00 -3.23 17.06
N ALA A 208 39.99 -3.94 16.58
CA ALA A 208 39.50 -5.17 17.21
C ALA A 208 40.53 -6.31 17.21
N LEU A 209 41.35 -6.41 16.16
CA LEU A 209 42.46 -7.37 16.07
C LEU A 209 43.62 -7.02 17.02
N GLN A 210 43.99 -5.74 17.11
CA GLN A 210 45.05 -5.28 18.02
C GLN A 210 44.68 -5.45 19.51
N SER A 211 43.42 -5.22 19.85
CA SER A 211 42.93 -5.43 21.22
C SER A 211 42.93 -6.90 21.65
N ARG A 212 42.77 -7.85 20.70
CA ARG A 212 42.89 -9.30 20.98
C ARG A 212 44.33 -9.78 21.13
N SER A 213 45.29 -9.14 20.46
CA SER A 213 46.72 -9.48 20.63
C SER A 213 47.32 -8.97 21.94
N GLN A 214 46.77 -7.90 22.53
CA GLN A 214 47.21 -7.39 23.84
C GLN A 214 46.56 -8.10 25.04
N ALA A 215 45.45 -8.82 24.83
CA ALA A 215 44.76 -9.58 25.88
C ALA A 215 45.31 -11.01 26.10
N LYS A 216 46.40 -11.38 25.40
CA LYS A 216 47.14 -12.63 25.62
C LYS A 216 48.56 -12.32 26.12
N TRP A 217 48.66 -11.83 27.34
CA TRP A 217 49.83 -11.94 28.21
C TRP A 217 49.34 -12.14 29.64
#